data_AF-A0A957KUI5-F1
#
_entry.id   AF-A0A957KUI5-F1
#
_cell.length_a   1.000
_cell.length_b   1.000
_cell.length_c   1.000
_cell.angle_alpha   90.00
_cell.angle_beta   90.00
_cell.angle_gamma   90.00
#
_symmetry.space_group_name_H-M   'P 1'
#
loop_
_entity.id
_entity.type
_entity.pdbx_description
1 polymer ?
#
loop_
_entity_poly.entity_id
_entity_poly.type
_entity_poly.pdbx_seq_one_letter_code
_entity_poly.pdbx_strand_id
1 'polypeptide(L)' 'MRALERLGFAVTRQRGSHLVLRRGSSGCVVPNHRELKTGTLAGILKQAGVSVEEFISALQA' A
#
# COMPACT_ATOMS: atom_id res chain seq x y z
N MET A 1 -5.92 -1.86 -0.97
CA MET A 1 -5.00 -2.63 -1.84
C MET A 1 -5.06 -2.18 -3.29
N ARG A 2 -6.26 -2.10 -3.90
CA ARG A 2 -6.43 -1.69 -5.32
C ARG A 2 -5.64 -0.46 -5.76
N ALA A 3 -5.57 0.58 -4.93
CA ALA A 3 -4.78 1.78 -5.23
C ALA A 3 -3.27 1.50 -5.36
N LEU A 4 -2.67 0.72 -4.45
CA LEU A 4 -1.25 0.37 -4.55
C LEU A 4 -0.99 -0.55 -5.75
N GLU A 5 -1.90 -1.50 -6.03
CA GLU A 5 -1.80 -2.34 -7.22
C GLU A 5 -1.82 -1.51 -8.52
N ARG A 6 -2.71 -0.51 -8.61
CA ARG A 6 -2.76 0.45 -9.72
C ARG A 6 -1.49 1.29 -9.85
N LEU A 7 -0.83 1.60 -8.74
CA LEU A 7 0.46 2.30 -8.72
C LEU A 7 1.64 1.39 -9.09
N GLY A 8 1.38 0.14 -9.47
CA GLY A 8 2.38 -0.83 -9.92
C GLY A 8 2.98 -1.67 -8.80
N PHE A 9 2.37 -1.72 -7.61
CA PHE A 9 2.79 -2.63 -6.57
C PHE A 9 2.22 -4.03 -6.80
N ALA A 10 3.08 -5.04 -6.73
CA ALA A 10 2.67 -6.44 -6.77
C ALA A 10 2.72 -7.04 -5.37
N VAL A 11 1.75 -7.91 -5.06
CA VAL A 11 1.79 -8.73 -3.85
C VAL A 11 2.87 -9.78 -4.02
N THR A 12 3.87 -9.77 -3.14
CA THR A 12 5.00 -10.73 -3.17
C THR A 12 4.87 -11.82 -2.13
N ARG A 13 4.22 -11.52 -1.00
CA ARG A 13 4.03 -12.48 0.09
C ARG A 13 2.82 -12.08 0.93
N GLN A 14 2.15 -13.06 1.50
CA GLN A 14 1.15 -12.86 2.53
C GLN A 14 1.47 -13.74 3.75
N ARG A 15 1.36 -13.16 4.96
CA ARG A 15 1.41 -13.92 6.22
C ARG A 15 0.22 -13.51 7.08
N GLY A 16 -0.76 -14.41 7.18
CA GLY A 16 -2.03 -14.12 7.84
C GLY A 16 -2.73 -12.92 7.18
N SER A 17 -3.06 -11.92 7.98
CA SER A 17 -3.69 -10.68 7.51
C SER A 17 -2.69 -9.63 7.00
N HIS A 18 -1.38 -9.89 6.92
CA HIS A 18 -0.42 -8.90 6.41
C HIS A 18 0.07 -9.29 5.01
N LEU A 19 0.00 -8.35 4.06
CA LEU A 19 0.54 -8.50 2.71
C LEU A 19 1.79 -7.67 2.53
N VAL A 20 2.77 -8.23 1.84
CA VAL A 20 3.98 -7.54 1.42
C VAL A 20 3.81 -7.15 -0.05
N LEU A 21 3.75 -5.85 -0.29
CA LEU A 21 3.65 -5.25 -1.61
C LEU A 21 5.02 -4.70 -2.03
N ARG A 22 5.42 -4.92 -3.28
CA ARG A 22 6.67 -4.38 -3.84
C ARG A 22 6.46 -3.72 -5.20
N ARG A 23 7.21 -2.66 -5.44
CA ARG A 23 7.37 -1.97 -6.73
C ARG A 23 8.85 -1.66 -6.92
N GLY A 24 9.53 -2.46 -7.75
CA GLY A 24 10.99 -2.39 -7.91
C GLY A 24 11.71 -2.63 -6.57
N SER A 25 12.54 -1.67 -6.15
CA SER A 25 13.25 -1.71 -4.86
C SER A 25 12.38 -1.28 -3.67
N SER A 26 11.26 -0.60 -3.89
CA SER A 26 10.36 -0.15 -2.83
C SER A 26 9.42 -1.26 -2.37
N GLY A 27 9.22 -1.40 -1.07
CA GLY A 27 8.32 -2.39 -0.49
C GLY A 27 7.60 -1.87 0.75
N CYS A 28 6.35 -2.28 0.94
CA CYS A 28 5.55 -1.95 2.12
C CYS A 28 4.76 -3.16 2.61
N VAL A 29 4.42 -3.15 3.90
CA VAL A 29 3.58 -4.18 4.51
C VAL A 29 2.21 -3.57 4.81
N VAL A 30 1.16 -4.13 4.22
CA VAL A 30 -0.21 -3.63 4.35
C VAL A 30 -1.06 -4.66 5.10
N PRO A 31 -1.68 -4.27 6.24
CA PRO A 31 -2.69 -5.09 6.87
C PRO A 31 -3.93 -5.17 5.99
N ASN A 32 -4.42 -6.38 5.75
CA ASN A 32 -5.66 -6.71 5.07
C ASN A 32 -6.86 -6.56 6.01
N HIS A 33 -7.10 -5.34 6.43
CA HIS A 33 -8.18 -4.98 7.33
C HIS A 33 -9.12 -4.03 6.59
N ARG A 34 -10.42 -4.07 6.91
CA ARG A 34 -11.43 -3.22 6.26
C ARG A 34 -11.20 -1.74 6.57
N GLU A 35 -10.64 -1.44 7.74
CA GLU A 35 -10.32 -0.10 8.19
C GLU A 35 -8.87 -0.03 8.68
N LEU A 36 -8.17 1.04 8.32
CA LEU A 36 -6.82 1.32 8.77
C LEU A 36 -6.80 2.69 9.43
N LYS A 37 -6.09 2.80 10.55
CA LYS A 37 -5.84 4.09 11.18
C LYS A 37 -5.05 4.98 10.22
N THR A 38 -5.34 6.27 10.19
CA THR A 38 -4.67 7.26 9.34
C THR A 38 -3.15 7.25 9.52
N GLY A 39 -2.67 7.13 10.76
CA GLY A 39 -1.23 7.01 11.05
C GLY A 39 -0.58 5.75 10.46
N THR A 40 -1.30 4.63 10.46
CA THR A 40 -0.84 3.38 9.83
C THR A 40 -0.77 3.53 8.31
N LEU A 41 -1.80 4.14 7.71
CA LEU A 41 -1.82 4.42 6.28
C LEU A 41 -0.66 5.36 5.89
N ALA A 42 -0.42 6.43 6.64
CA ALA A 42 0.68 7.35 6.40
C ALA A 42 2.06 6.65 6.49
N GLY A 43 2.24 5.75 7.47
CA GLY A 43 3.44 4.92 7.57
C GLY A 43 3.65 4.03 6.36
N ILE A 44 2.59 3.35 5.90
CA ILE A 44 2.61 2.49 4.71
C ILE A 44 2.99 3.30 3.47
N LEU A 45 2.36 4.45 3.24
CA LEU A 45 2.64 5.31 2.09
C LEU A 45 4.08 5.81 2.09
N LYS A 46 4.59 6.20 3.27
CA LYS A 46 5.99 6.59 3.45
C LYS A 46 6.96 5.44 3.12
N GLN A 47 6.66 4.22 3.57
CA GLN A 47 7.46 3.03 3.24
C GLN A 47 7.40 2.69 1.74
N ALA A 48 6.23 2.88 1.14
CA ALA A 48 6.01 2.66 -0.29
C ALA A 48 6.67 3.74 -1.17
N GLY A 49 7.05 4.89 -0.59
CA GLY A 49 7.53 6.04 -1.35
C GLY A 49 6.43 6.62 -2.24
N VAL A 50 5.19 6.65 -1.74
CA VAL A 50 4.00 7.13 -2.45
C VAL A 50 3.45 8.33 -1.70
N SER A 51 3.17 9.43 -2.40
CA SER A 51 2.53 10.59 -1.80
C SER A 51 1.05 10.33 -1.51
N VAL A 52 0.47 11.11 -0.59
CA VAL A 52 -0.98 11.03 -0.31
C VAL A 52 -1.80 11.35 -1.56
N GLU A 53 -1.34 12.29 -2.38
CA GLU A 53 -2.00 12.71 -3.63
C GLU A 53 -1.98 11.60 -4.67
N GLU A 54 -0.83 10.93 -4.88
CA GLU A 54 -0.72 9.77 -5.76
C GLU A 54 -1.66 8.64 -5.32
N PHE A 55 -1.74 8.41 -4.01
CA PHE A 55 -2.62 7.39 -3.46
C PHE A 55 -4.11 7.73 -3.68
N ILE A 56 -4.53 8.98 -3.47
CA ILE A 56 -5.91 9.42 -3.69
C ILE A 56 -6.27 9.33 -5.17
N SER A 57 -5.36 9.77 -6.06
CA SER A 57 -5.55 9.65 -7.51
C SER A 57 -5.77 8.19 -7.93
N ALA A 58 -4.98 7.26 -7.39
CA ALA A 58 -5.13 5.83 -7.65
C ALA A 58 -6.40 5.20 -7.05
N LEU A 59 -7.01 5.81 -6.02
CA LEU A 59 -8.31 5.39 -5.48
C LEU A 59 -9.48 5.86 -6.34
N GLN A 60 -9.36 7.01 -7.00
CA GLN A 60 -10.41 7.62 -7.81
C GLN A 60 -10.43 7.17 -9.27
N ALA A 61 -9.36 6.52 -9.74
CA ALA A 61 -9.31 5.77 -11.00
C ALA A 61 -10.14 4.47 -10.96
#